data_AF-A6QB86-F1
#
_entry.id   AF-A6QB86-F1
#
_cell.length_a   1.000
_cell.length_b   1.000
_cell.length_c   1.000
_cell.angle_alpha   90.00
_cell.angle_beta   90.00
_cell.angle_gamma   90.00
#
_symmetry.space_group_name_H-M   'P 1'
#
loop_
_entity.id
_entity.type
_entity.pdbx_description
1 polymer ?
#
loop_
_entity_poly.entity_id
_entity_poly.type
_entity_poly.pdbx_seq_one_letter_code
_entity_poly.pdbx_strand_id
1 'polypeptide(L)'
;MIKILISLFIFLLLWIFYPLFLPVNFWNSSKIENNTISNAAYKQPIKKVEISHKNTNRNISKKTKKDLKAPIYKLKKTSKTSVRKRRNPPKFRCDKRIYCSQMHSYKEAKYFLDHCGPVKMDGDRDGIPCERQFGRH
;
A
#
# COMPACT_ATOMS: atom_id res chain seq x y z
N MET A 1 33.16 -51.69 -35.36
CA MET A 1 33.81 -51.09 -34.17
C MET A 1 33.55 -49.59 -34.02
N ILE A 2 33.70 -48.78 -35.08
CA ILE A 2 33.47 -47.30 -35.04
C ILE A 2 32.08 -46.88 -34.55
N LYS A 3 31.01 -47.60 -34.92
CA LYS A 3 29.63 -47.27 -34.49
C LYS A 3 29.41 -47.37 -32.97
N ILE A 4 30.14 -48.27 -32.30
CA ILE A 4 30.05 -48.45 -30.83
C ILE A 4 30.77 -47.29 -30.13
N LEU A 5 31.93 -46.88 -30.66
CA LEU A 5 32.68 -45.74 -30.12
C LEU A 5 31.89 -44.42 -30.24
N ILE A 6 31.22 -44.18 -31.37
CA ILE A 6 30.39 -42.98 -31.57
C ILE A 6 29.19 -42.99 -30.62
N SER A 7 28.54 -44.15 -30.45
CA SER A 7 27.40 -44.26 -29.53
C SER A 7 27.80 -43.95 -28.09
N LEU A 8 28.92 -44.51 -27.61
CA LEU A 8 29.42 -44.26 -26.25
C LEU A 8 29.82 -42.79 -26.04
N PHE A 9 30.40 -42.15 -27.06
CA PHE A 9 30.79 -40.75 -26.99
C PHE A 9 29.56 -39.81 -26.92
N ILE A 10 28.51 -40.10 -27.69
CA ILE A 10 27.25 -39.34 -27.65
C ILE A 10 26.56 -39.50 -26.28
N PHE A 11 26.51 -40.71 -25.72
CA PHE A 11 25.95 -40.93 -24.38
C PHE A 11 26.75 -40.21 -23.29
N LEU A 12 28.08 -40.20 -23.39
CA LEU A 12 28.95 -39.47 -22.47
C LEU A 12 28.73 -37.96 -22.55
N LEU A 13 28.64 -37.41 -23.77
CA LEU A 13 28.35 -35.99 -23.98
C LEU A 13 26.96 -35.62 -23.49
N LEU A 14 25.93 -36.42 -23.78
CA LEU A 14 24.59 -36.18 -23.27
C LEU A 14 24.58 -36.24 -21.74
N TRP A 15 25.22 -37.22 -21.10
CA TRP A 15 25.24 -37.31 -19.64
C TRP A 15 25.97 -36.13 -18.96
N ILE A 16 27.07 -35.67 -19.54
CA ILE A 16 27.87 -34.55 -19.01
C ILE A 16 27.19 -33.19 -19.26
N PHE A 17 26.56 -32.99 -20.43
CA PHE A 17 25.97 -31.70 -20.81
C PHE A 17 24.48 -31.57 -20.46
N TYR A 18 23.75 -32.66 -20.24
CA TYR A 18 22.35 -32.65 -19.80
C TYR A 18 22.08 -31.88 -18.50
N PRO A 19 22.92 -31.95 -17.44
CA PRO A 19 22.72 -31.11 -16.25
C PRO A 19 23.02 -29.62 -16.48
N LEU A 20 23.69 -29.27 -17.59
CA LEU A 20 23.92 -27.87 -17.98
C LEU A 20 22.76 -27.27 -18.79
N PHE A 21 21.90 -28.11 -19.36
CA PHE A 21 20.81 -27.69 -20.26
C PHE A 21 19.42 -27.85 -19.65
N LEU A 22 19.31 -28.37 -18.44
CA LEU A 22 18.08 -28.34 -17.67
C LEU A 22 18.04 -27.05 -16.84
N PRO A 23 17.08 -26.12 -17.08
CA PRO A 23 16.79 -25.08 -16.13
C PRO A 23 16.28 -25.76 -14.84
N VAL A 24 17.16 -25.90 -13.85
CA VAL A 24 16.71 -25.92 -12.46
C VAL A 24 15.81 -24.71 -12.26
N ASN A 25 14.67 -24.95 -11.61
CA ASN A 25 13.66 -23.98 -11.12
C ASN A 25 12.36 -23.89 -11.95
N PHE A 26 11.67 -25.01 -12.18
CA PHE A 26 10.23 -24.93 -12.44
C PHE A 26 9.47 -26.18 -11.98
N TRP A 27 9.47 -26.51 -10.69
CA TRP A 27 8.30 -27.14 -10.06
C TRP A 27 8.33 -26.93 -8.55
N ASN A 28 7.20 -26.42 -8.03
CA ASN A 28 6.82 -26.24 -6.63
C ASN A 28 7.60 -25.24 -5.76
N SER A 29 7.03 -24.05 -5.62
CA SER A 29 6.72 -23.54 -4.28
C SER A 29 5.56 -22.55 -4.31
N SER A 30 4.34 -23.08 -4.22
CA SER A 30 3.21 -22.39 -3.61
C SER A 30 3.50 -22.26 -2.10
N LYS A 31 4.44 -21.40 -1.73
CA LYS A 31 4.55 -20.91 -0.35
C LYS A 31 4.64 -19.40 -0.42
N ILE A 32 3.53 -18.81 -0.03
CA ILE A 32 3.49 -17.46 0.51
C ILE A 32 4.54 -17.45 1.64
N GLU A 33 5.73 -16.94 1.38
CA GLU A 33 6.70 -16.58 2.40
C GLU A 33 6.37 -15.16 2.85
N ASN A 34 5.29 -15.06 3.61
CA ASN A 34 5.00 -13.93 4.47
C ASN A 34 5.75 -14.10 5.80
N ASN A 35 7.08 -14.16 5.74
CA ASN A 35 8.01 -13.59 6.72
C ASN A 35 9.43 -13.95 6.29
N THR A 36 10.20 -12.96 5.88
CA THR A 36 11.59 -12.81 6.31
C THR A 36 11.94 -11.37 6.03
N ILE A 37 11.93 -10.62 7.13
CA ILE A 37 12.41 -9.26 7.22
C ILE A 37 13.93 -9.31 7.02
N SER A 38 14.42 -8.90 5.86
CA SER A 38 15.79 -8.41 5.71
C SER A 38 15.74 -6.89 5.67
N ASN A 39 15.82 -6.31 6.87
CA ASN A 39 16.08 -4.91 7.09
C ASN A 39 17.44 -4.54 6.49
N ALA A 40 17.44 -3.73 5.44
CA ALA A 40 18.60 -2.92 5.10
C ALA A 40 18.09 -1.54 4.62
N ALA A 41 18.37 -0.53 5.45
CA ALA A 41 18.31 0.90 5.13
C ALA A 41 16.92 1.57 5.02
N TYR A 42 16.19 1.67 6.14
CA TYR A 42 15.72 2.99 6.62
C TYR A 42 15.26 2.91 8.09
N LYS A 43 16.22 2.78 9.01
CA LYS A 43 15.98 3.12 10.42
C LYS A 43 16.31 4.59 10.58
N GLN A 44 15.35 5.47 10.27
CA GLN A 44 15.47 6.86 10.67
C GLN A 44 14.62 7.14 11.91
N PRO A 45 15.09 8.03 12.80
CA PRO A 45 14.46 8.29 14.07
C PRO A 45 13.06 8.85 13.83
N ILE A 46 12.05 8.11 14.26
CA ILE A 46 10.67 8.61 14.35
C ILE A 46 10.71 9.77 15.35
N LYS A 47 10.81 11.02 14.87
CA LYS A 47 10.50 12.17 15.71
C LYS A 47 9.04 12.01 16.12
N LYS A 48 8.81 11.89 17.42
CA LYS A 48 7.48 11.95 18.04
C LYS A 48 6.88 13.31 17.66
N VAL A 49 6.10 13.34 16.59
CA VAL A 49 5.25 14.50 16.29
C VAL A 49 4.08 14.40 17.26
N GLU A 50 4.10 15.28 18.25
CA GLU A 50 2.95 15.52 19.12
C GLU A 50 1.86 16.17 18.27
N ILE A 51 0.92 15.35 17.80
CA ILE A 51 -0.23 15.84 17.05
C ILE A 51 -1.14 16.54 18.05
N SER A 52 -0.98 17.86 18.15
CA SER A 52 -2.06 18.75 18.58
C SER A 52 -3.22 18.54 17.60
N HIS A 53 -4.31 17.92 18.08
CA HIS A 53 -5.56 17.79 17.36
C HIS A 53 -6.15 19.19 17.07
N LYS A 54 -5.66 19.89 16.03
CA LYS A 54 -6.38 21.02 15.44
C LYS A 54 -7.49 20.44 14.57
N ASN A 55 -8.66 20.31 15.20
CA ASN A 55 -9.89 19.89 14.56
C ASN A 55 -10.38 21.03 13.66
N THR A 56 -9.85 21.12 12.44
CA THR A 56 -10.28 22.12 11.46
C THR A 56 -11.58 21.64 10.81
N ASN A 57 -12.70 21.90 11.48
CA ASN A 57 -14.01 21.93 10.83
C ASN A 57 -14.04 23.14 9.88
N ARG A 58 -13.51 22.98 8.66
CA ARG A 58 -13.81 23.94 7.59
C ARG A 58 -15.24 23.72 7.14
N ASN A 59 -16.09 24.60 7.64
CA ASN A 59 -17.44 24.83 7.18
C ASN A 59 -17.43 25.17 5.68
N ILE A 60 -17.79 24.22 4.83
CA ILE A 60 -18.34 24.55 3.51
C ILE A 60 -19.77 25.01 3.77
N SER A 61 -19.88 26.30 4.08
CA SER A 61 -21.14 27.01 4.18
C SER A 61 -21.51 27.51 2.78
N LYS A 62 -22.76 27.21 2.39
CA LYS A 62 -23.64 27.97 1.49
C LYS A 62 -23.53 27.68 -0.02
N LYS A 63 -24.51 26.91 -0.51
CA LYS A 63 -25.34 27.40 -1.63
C LYS A 63 -26.82 27.24 -1.28
N THR A 64 -27.39 28.39 -0.93
CA THR A 64 -28.78 28.85 -1.06
C THR A 64 -29.92 27.94 -0.58
N LYS A 65 -30.39 28.19 0.65
CA LYS A 65 -31.79 27.97 1.02
C LYS A 65 -32.59 29.19 0.57
N LYS A 66 -33.47 28.94 -0.40
CA LYS A 66 -34.65 29.73 -0.76
C LYS A 66 -35.45 30.00 0.51
N ASP A 67 -36.01 31.21 0.56
CA ASP A 67 -36.77 31.80 1.65
C ASP A 67 -37.67 30.78 2.33
N LEU A 68 -37.69 30.77 3.66
CA LEU A 68 -38.92 30.59 4.44
C LEU A 68 -38.62 30.92 5.92
N LYS A 69 -39.45 31.83 6.44
CA LYS A 69 -39.48 32.42 7.78
C LYS A 69 -39.27 31.41 8.92
N ALA A 70 -38.47 31.83 9.90
CA ALA A 70 -38.33 31.17 11.20
C ALA A 70 -39.65 31.15 11.98
N PRO A 71 -39.83 30.14 12.83
CA PRO A 71 -40.27 30.38 14.19
C PRO A 71 -39.18 29.93 15.18
N ILE A 72 -38.93 30.78 16.18
CA ILE A 72 -38.08 30.46 17.33
C ILE A 72 -38.72 29.29 18.08
N TYR A 73 -38.03 28.16 18.18
CA TYR A 73 -38.36 27.11 19.12
C TYR A 73 -37.19 26.78 20.05
N LYS A 74 -37.57 26.64 21.32
CA LYS A 74 -36.76 26.51 22.53
C LYS A 74 -35.55 25.58 22.40
N LEU A 75 -34.40 26.06 22.85
CA LEU A 75 -33.30 25.21 23.29
C LEU A 75 -33.77 24.29 24.42
N LYS A 76 -33.84 22.98 24.17
CA LYS A 76 -33.93 22.00 25.25
C LYS A 76 -33.16 20.72 24.95
N LYS A 77 -32.11 20.58 25.76
CA LYS A 77 -31.46 19.39 26.31
C LYS A 77 -30.62 18.47 25.40
N THR A 78 -29.36 18.43 25.80
CA THR A 78 -28.32 17.44 25.51
C THR A 78 -28.79 16.00 25.76
N SER A 79 -28.90 15.22 24.70
CA SER A 79 -28.79 13.75 24.77
C SER A 79 -27.40 13.36 24.27
N LYS A 80 -26.52 12.98 25.20
CA LYS A 80 -25.26 12.31 24.91
C LYS A 80 -25.57 10.91 24.39
N THR A 81 -25.97 10.79 23.13
CA THR A 81 -25.97 9.51 22.44
C THR A 81 -24.53 9.28 21.97
N SER A 82 -23.85 8.33 22.60
CA SER A 82 -22.54 7.86 22.14
C SER A 82 -22.71 7.33 20.72
N VAL A 83 -22.43 8.17 19.72
CA VAL A 83 -22.29 7.74 18.34
C VAL A 83 -21.09 6.82 18.33
N ARG A 84 -21.33 5.50 18.45
CA ARG A 84 -20.34 4.49 18.14
C ARG A 84 -19.96 4.74 16.69
N LYS A 85 -18.85 5.48 16.49
CA LYS A 85 -18.20 5.68 15.21
C LYS A 85 -17.96 4.30 14.65
N ARG A 86 -18.83 3.84 13.75
CA ARG A 86 -18.63 2.59 13.02
C ARG A 86 -17.32 2.79 12.28
N ARG A 87 -16.25 2.20 12.81
CA ARG A 87 -14.98 2.11 12.10
C ARG A 87 -15.28 1.19 10.93
N ASN A 88 -15.55 1.78 9.77
CA ASN A 88 -15.58 0.99 8.55
C ASN A 88 -14.28 0.20 8.51
N PRO A 89 -14.34 -1.12 8.24
CA PRO A 89 -13.14 -1.91 8.10
C PRO A 89 -12.22 -1.27 7.07
N PRO A 90 -10.89 -1.41 7.22
CA PRO A 90 -9.93 -0.86 6.26
C PRO A 90 -10.30 -1.38 4.86
N LYS A 91 -10.71 -0.46 3.98
CA LYS A 91 -11.12 -0.79 2.61
C LYS A 91 -9.93 -1.05 1.68
N PHE A 92 -8.72 -0.88 2.17
CA PHE A 92 -7.51 -0.86 1.38
C PHE A 92 -6.73 -2.15 1.60
N ARG A 93 -6.28 -2.77 0.51
CA ARG A 93 -5.47 -3.99 0.52
C ARG A 93 -4.21 -3.70 -0.28
N CYS A 94 -3.07 -4.22 0.17
CA CYS A 94 -1.83 -4.07 -0.56
C CYS A 94 -1.89 -4.90 -1.84
N ASP A 95 -1.70 -4.25 -2.99
CA ASP A 95 -1.87 -4.81 -4.34
C ASP A 95 -0.70 -4.44 -5.27
N LYS A 96 0.49 -4.20 -4.70
CA LYS A 96 1.75 -3.87 -5.42
C LYS A 96 1.75 -2.54 -6.18
N ARG A 97 0.76 -1.67 -5.98
CA ARG A 97 0.82 -0.30 -6.49
C ARG A 97 1.89 0.50 -5.76
N ILE A 98 2.65 1.27 -6.52
CA ILE A 98 3.80 2.05 -6.01
C ILE A 98 3.79 3.50 -6.46
N TYR A 99 2.95 3.89 -7.42
CA TYR A 99 2.92 5.23 -7.99
C TYR A 99 1.63 5.98 -7.62
N CYS A 100 1.71 7.32 -7.58
CA CYS A 100 0.58 8.18 -7.24
C CYS A 100 -0.58 8.08 -8.22
N SER A 101 -0.29 7.95 -9.52
CA SER A 101 -1.30 7.78 -10.57
C SER A 101 -2.21 6.57 -10.35
N GLN A 102 -1.78 5.60 -9.53
CA GLN A 102 -2.52 4.39 -9.21
C GLN A 102 -3.39 4.54 -7.95
N MET A 103 -3.25 5.64 -7.21
CA MET A 103 -4.01 5.91 -5.97
C MET A 103 -5.23 6.76 -6.28
N HIS A 104 -6.40 6.35 -5.80
CA HIS A 104 -7.65 7.09 -6.01
C HIS A 104 -7.92 8.12 -4.92
N SER A 105 -7.24 8.01 -3.78
CA SER A 105 -7.39 8.97 -2.69
C SER A 105 -6.13 9.11 -1.86
N TYR A 106 -5.96 10.27 -1.23
CA TYR A 106 -4.87 10.49 -0.29
C TYR A 106 -4.89 9.50 0.88
N LYS A 107 -6.09 9.14 1.39
CA LYS A 107 -6.20 8.19 2.52
C LYS A 107 -5.71 6.80 2.13
N GLU A 108 -5.95 6.40 0.90
CA GLU A 108 -5.41 5.17 0.33
C GLU A 108 -3.89 5.28 0.17
N ALA A 109 -3.38 6.36 -0.44
CA ALA A 109 -1.94 6.57 -0.59
C ALA A 109 -1.21 6.54 0.77
N LYS A 110 -1.76 7.23 1.78
CA LYS A 110 -1.24 7.19 3.16
C LYS A 110 -1.28 5.79 3.76
N TYR A 111 -2.37 5.05 3.56
CA TYR A 111 -2.44 3.67 4.00
C TYR A 111 -1.34 2.81 3.36
N PHE A 112 -1.09 2.98 2.06
CA PHE A 112 -0.05 2.25 1.35
C PHE A 112 1.36 2.63 1.78
N LEU A 113 1.61 3.90 2.11
CA LEU A 113 2.88 4.35 2.68
C LEU A 113 3.14 3.74 4.07
N ASP A 114 2.10 3.66 4.91
CA ASP A 114 2.21 3.22 6.30
C ASP A 114 2.15 1.68 6.47
N HIS A 115 1.38 0.98 5.61
CA HIS A 115 1.02 -0.44 5.80
C HIS A 115 1.46 -1.35 4.67
N CYS A 116 1.77 -0.81 3.50
CA CYS A 116 2.28 -1.59 2.39
C CYS A 116 3.80 -1.40 2.27
N GLY A 117 4.47 -2.33 1.58
CA GLY A 117 5.93 -2.38 1.47
C GLY A 117 6.54 -1.21 0.67
N PRO A 118 7.68 -1.39 -0.02
CA PRO A 118 8.38 -0.27 -0.65
C PRO A 118 7.54 0.38 -1.76
N VAL A 119 7.00 1.57 -1.48
CA VAL A 119 6.21 2.39 -2.38
C VAL A 119 6.99 3.64 -2.79
N LYS A 120 6.81 4.11 -4.02
CA LYS A 120 7.52 5.26 -4.62
C LYS A 120 6.58 6.46 -4.79
N MET A 121 5.87 6.80 -3.72
CA MET A 121 4.83 7.84 -3.71
C MET A 121 5.17 9.06 -2.86
N ASP A 122 6.15 8.91 -1.96
CA ASP A 122 6.71 9.95 -1.10
C ASP A 122 8.18 10.12 -1.52
N GLY A 123 8.44 11.15 -2.34
CA GLY A 123 9.72 11.33 -3.00
C GLY A 123 10.76 12.02 -2.12
N ASP A 124 10.30 12.92 -1.27
CA ASP A 124 11.05 13.74 -0.32
C ASP A 124 11.06 13.16 1.11
N ARG A 125 10.26 12.12 1.37
CA ARG A 125 10.22 11.35 2.62
C ARG A 125 9.74 12.15 3.82
N ASP A 126 8.80 13.06 3.58
CA ASP A 126 8.19 13.89 4.61
C ASP A 126 6.96 13.21 5.27
N GLY A 127 6.53 12.05 4.74
CA GLY A 127 5.36 11.32 5.19
C GLY A 127 4.05 11.76 4.53
N ILE A 128 4.11 12.61 3.49
CA ILE A 128 2.96 13.10 2.73
C ILE A 128 3.03 12.50 1.31
N PRO A 129 2.33 11.38 1.07
CA PRO A 129 2.36 10.78 -0.26
C PRO A 129 1.53 11.61 -1.25
N CYS A 130 2.00 11.65 -2.50
CA CYS A 130 1.24 12.17 -3.65
C CYS A 130 0.78 13.63 -3.51
N GLU A 131 1.61 14.46 -2.90
CA GLU A 131 1.47 15.91 -2.78
C GLU A 131 0.89 16.58 -4.02
N ARG A 132 1.53 16.33 -5.16
CA ARG A 132 1.20 16.94 -6.45
C ARG A 132 -0.17 16.51 -6.98
N GLN A 133 -0.62 15.30 -6.65
CA GLN A 133 -1.90 14.76 -7.11
C GLN A 133 -3.07 15.18 -6.22
N PHE A 134 -2.84 15.32 -4.91
CA PHE A 134 -3.88 15.65 -3.94
C PHE A 134 -3.80 17.08 -3.38
N GLY A 135 -2.85 17.90 -3.84
CA GLY A 135 -2.65 19.29 -3.44
C GLY A 135 -2.33 19.42 -1.94
N ARG A 136 -1.36 18.64 -1.45
CA ARG A 136 -0.90 18.62 -0.06
C ARG A 136 0.59 19.00 -0.05
N HIS A 137 0.98 19.90 0.83
CA HIS A 137 2.33 20.39 1.10
C HIS A 137 2.41 20.78 2.59
#